data_AF-A0A847QXY7-F1
#
_entry.id   AF-A0A847QXY7-F1
#
_cell.length_a   1.000
_cell.length_b   1.000
_cell.length_c   1.000
_cell.angle_alpha   90.00
_cell.angle_beta   90.00
_cell.angle_gamma   90.00
#
_symmetry.space_group_name_H-M   'P 1'
#
loop_
_entity.id
_entity.type
_entity.pdbx_description
1 polymer ?
#
loop_
_entity_poly.entity_id
_entity_poly.type
_entity_poly.pdbx_seq_one_letter_code
_entity_poly.pdbx_strand_id
1 'polypeptide(L)'
;MFDLSHLTTLSAALEQSLIDNDIEKIQQLCEDNDGFIHTIEPLTDPKANEQIRQFIMTHQAATRLIRDVHAEMQKQLYRTNKTRKGVNKYKGVKHAK
;
A
#
# COMPACT_ATOMS: atom_id res chain seq x y z
N MET A 1 -10.02 20.86 13.11
CA MET A 1 -8.86 21.46 13.82
C MET A 1 -7.72 20.47 13.68
N PHE A 2 -6.57 20.89 13.16
CA PHE A 2 -5.39 20.03 13.05
C PHE A 2 -4.96 19.59 14.45
N ASP A 3 -4.77 18.28 14.64
CA ASP A 3 -4.37 17.69 15.91
C ASP A 3 -3.06 16.92 15.73
N LEU A 4 -1.99 17.45 16.32
CA LEU A 4 -0.66 16.86 16.29
C LEU A 4 -0.62 15.48 16.98
N SER A 5 -1.48 15.26 17.96
CA SER A 5 -1.59 13.96 18.64
C SER A 5 -2.21 12.91 17.70
N HIS A 6 -3.17 13.32 16.88
CA HIS A 6 -3.76 12.48 15.84
C HIS A 6 -2.72 12.12 14.77
N LEU A 7 -1.94 13.10 14.27
CA LEU A 7 -0.82 12.86 13.35
C LEU A 7 0.16 11.84 13.91
N THR A 8 0.58 12.01 15.17
CA THR A 8 1.54 11.11 15.82
C THR A 8 1.00 9.68 15.93
N THR A 9 -0.30 9.54 16.23
CA THR A 9 -0.97 8.24 16.33
C THR A 9 -1.04 7.55 14.96
N LEU A 10 -1.41 8.29 13.92
CA LEU A 10 -1.47 7.76 12.55
C LEU A 10 -0.08 7.37 12.03
N SER A 11 0.94 8.17 12.30
CA SER A 11 2.34 7.85 11.98
C SER A 11 2.76 6.53 12.64
N ALA A 12 2.55 6.41 13.95
CA ALA A 12 2.93 5.21 14.69
C ALA A 12 2.17 3.96 14.22
N ALA A 13 0.87 4.09 13.93
CA ALA A 13 0.07 3.00 13.38
C ALA A 13 0.57 2.54 12.01
N LEU A 14 0.94 3.48 11.13
CA LEU A 14 1.47 3.18 9.81
C LEU A 14 2.86 2.53 9.89
N GLU A 15 3.76 3.06 10.72
CA GLU A 15 5.09 2.50 10.95
C GLU A 15 5.02 1.08 11.51
N GLN A 16 4.15 0.84 12.50
CA GLN A 16 3.97 -0.49 13.05
C GLN A 16 3.42 -1.47 11.99
N SER A 17 2.46 -1.04 11.17
CA SER A 17 1.90 -1.89 10.11
C SER A 17 2.94 -2.22 9.03
N LEU A 18 3.86 -1.30 8.74
CA LEU A 18 5.02 -1.54 7.87
C LEU A 18 5.98 -2.57 8.46
N ILE A 19 6.26 -2.49 9.76
CA ILE A 19 7.10 -3.48 10.47
C ILE A 19 6.45 -4.87 10.43
N ASP A 20 5.14 -4.92 10.69
CA ASP A 20 4.36 -6.16 10.72
C ASP A 20 4.09 -6.72 9.31
N ASN A 21 4.43 -5.98 8.25
CA ASN A 21 4.10 -6.28 6.85
C ASN A 21 2.61 -6.58 6.62
N ASP A 22 1.74 -5.93 7.39
CA ASP A 22 0.29 -6.08 7.28
C ASP A 22 -0.22 -5.25 6.10
N ILE A 23 -0.16 -5.83 4.89
CA ILE A 23 -0.49 -5.15 3.63
C ILE A 23 -1.92 -4.59 3.62
N GLU A 24 -2.90 -5.33 4.17
CA GLU A 24 -4.30 -4.88 4.21
C GLU A 24 -4.44 -3.65 5.10
N LYS A 25 -3.81 -3.69 6.27
CA LYS A 25 -3.83 -2.56 7.21
C LYS A 25 -3.05 -1.35 6.68
N ILE A 26 -1.92 -1.57 6.01
CA ILE A 26 -1.18 -0.50 5.33
C ILE A 26 -2.04 0.17 4.27
N GLN A 27 -2.77 -0.62 3.45
CA GLN A 27 -3.65 -0.07 2.44
C GLN A 27 -4.76 0.78 3.05
N GLN A 28 -5.45 0.27 4.07
CA GLN A 28 -6.51 1.00 4.76
C GLN A 28 -6.00 2.33 5.33
N LEU A 29 -4.86 2.29 6.03
CA LEU A 29 -4.24 3.49 6.59
C LEU A 29 -3.81 4.47 5.50
N CYS A 30 -3.31 4.01 4.36
CA CYS A 30 -2.97 4.89 3.24
C CYS A 30 -4.21 5.62 2.68
N GLU A 31 -5.34 4.94 2.53
CA GLU A 31 -6.60 5.52 2.04
C GLU A 31 -7.18 6.54 3.04
N ASP A 32 -7.18 6.22 4.33
CA ASP A 32 -7.67 7.10 5.39
C ASP A 32 -6.79 8.35 5.55
N ASN A 33 -5.47 8.18 5.42
CA ASN A 33 -4.49 9.26 5.58
C ASN A 33 -4.44 10.21 4.38
N ASP A 34 -4.80 9.77 3.17
CA ASP A 34 -4.80 10.62 1.97
C ASP A 34 -5.70 11.85 2.17
N GLY A 35 -6.91 11.62 2.69
CA GLY A 35 -7.86 12.69 3.00
C GLY A 35 -7.31 13.64 4.06
N PHE A 36 -6.67 13.11 5.11
CA PHE A 36 -6.09 13.92 6.18
C PHE A 36 -4.93 14.80 5.67
N ILE A 37 -4.01 14.25 4.87
CA ILE A 37 -2.85 14.98 4.33
C ILE A 37 -3.30 16.21 3.53
N HIS A 38 -4.35 16.10 2.73
CA HIS A 38 -4.90 17.22 1.96
C HIS A 38 -5.50 18.34 2.81
N THR A 39 -5.83 18.07 4.07
CA THR A 39 -6.37 19.07 5.02
C THR A 39 -5.28 19.75 5.85
N ILE A 40 -4.02 19.34 5.73
CA ILE A 40 -2.93 19.90 6.52
C ILE A 40 -2.48 21.23 5.90
N GLU A 41 -2.63 22.30 6.66
CA GLU A 41 -2.07 23.61 6.34
C GLU A 41 -0.70 23.80 7.00
N PRO A 42 0.20 24.59 6.40
CA PRO A 42 1.48 24.92 7.02
C PRO A 42 1.28 25.57 8.40
N LEU A 43 1.93 25.03 9.42
CA LEU A 43 1.88 25.57 10.77
C LEU A 43 2.95 26.64 10.98
N THR A 44 2.75 27.50 11.99
CA THR A 44 3.75 28.48 12.40
C THR A 44 4.96 27.83 13.08
N ASP A 45 4.78 26.67 13.71
CA ASP A 45 5.85 25.92 14.36
C ASP A 45 6.66 25.07 13.36
N PRO A 46 7.95 25.36 13.16
CA PRO A 46 8.81 24.58 12.26
C PRO A 46 8.95 23.11 12.67
N LYS A 47 8.89 22.80 13.97
CA LYS A 47 9.05 21.42 14.45
C LYS A 47 7.82 20.57 14.09
N ALA A 48 6.63 21.13 14.23
CA ALA A 48 5.40 20.48 13.81
C ALA A 48 5.37 20.26 12.29
N ASN A 49 5.85 21.22 11.50
CA ASN A 49 5.98 21.07 10.05
C ASN A 49 6.95 19.95 9.64
N GLU A 50 8.04 19.76 10.38
CA GLU A 50 8.97 18.65 10.13
C GLU A 50 8.31 17.28 10.42
N GLN A 51 7.51 17.18 11.49
CA GLN A 51 6.75 15.96 11.78
C GLN A 51 5.72 15.64 10.69
N ILE A 52 5.00 16.67 10.21
CA ILE A 52 4.08 16.54 9.07
C ILE A 52 4.84 16.04 7.84
N ARG A 53 6.02 16.61 7.56
CA ARG A 53 6.85 16.21 6.42
C ARG A 53 7.27 14.74 6.51
N GLN A 54 7.73 14.30 7.68
CA GLN A 54 8.11 12.91 7.92
C GLN A 54 6.92 11.97 7.69
N PHE A 55 5.75 12.31 8.22
CA PHE A 55 4.53 11.54 8.01
C PHE A 55 4.17 11.41 6.51
N ILE A 56 4.21 12.52 5.76
CA ILE A 56 3.94 12.51 4.31
C ILE A 56 4.94 11.61 3.58
N MET A 57 6.22 11.64 3.95
CA MET A 57 7.23 10.78 3.33
C MET A 57 6.97 9.29 3.61
N THR A 58 6.62 8.94 4.85
CA THR A 58 6.27 7.57 5.24
C THR A 58 5.02 7.09 4.50
N HIS A 59 3.99 7.92 4.41
CA HIS A 59 2.78 7.64 3.64
C HIS A 59 3.07 7.37 2.16
N GLN A 60 3.93 8.19 1.54
CA GLN A 60 4.32 7.98 0.15
C GLN A 60 5.08 6.65 -0.05
N ALA A 61 5.95 6.27 0.89
CA ALA A 61 6.66 5.01 0.85
C ALA A 61 5.70 3.81 0.97
N ALA A 62 4.77 3.87 1.93
CA ALA A 62 3.72 2.87 2.11
C ALA A 62 2.83 2.72 0.87
N THR A 63 2.43 3.83 0.26
CA THR A 63 1.63 3.83 -0.97
C THR A 63 2.36 3.17 -2.15
N ARG A 64 3.69 3.37 -2.26
CA ARG A 64 4.51 2.69 -3.27
C ARG A 64 4.59 1.19 -3.02
N LEU A 65 4.75 0.77 -1.76
CA LEU A 65 4.75 -0.64 -1.39
C LEU A 65 3.44 -1.33 -1.83
N ILE A 66 2.28 -0.72 -1.53
CA ILE A 66 0.97 -1.27 -1.96
C ILE A 66 0.90 -1.41 -3.48
N ARG A 67 1.36 -0.40 -4.23
CA ARG A 67 1.39 -0.47 -5.70
C ARG A 67 2.27 -1.60 -6.22
N ASP A 68 3.43 -1.81 -5.60
CA ASP A 68 4.36 -2.88 -5.98
C ASP A 68 3.78 -4.26 -5.67
N VAL A 69 3.12 -4.41 -4.51
CA VAL A 69 2.41 -5.64 -4.14
C VAL A 69 1.29 -5.94 -5.14
N HIS A 70 0.47 -4.95 -5.49
CA HIS A 70 -0.58 -5.11 -6.50
C HIS A 70 0.00 -5.53 -7.86
N ALA A 71 1.10 -4.91 -8.30
CA ALA A 71 1.75 -5.26 -9.55
C ALA A 71 2.28 -6.70 -9.55
N GLU A 72 2.84 -7.16 -8.42
CA GLU A 72 3.32 -8.54 -8.29
C GLU A 72 2.17 -9.55 -8.25
N MET A 73 1.08 -9.27 -7.52
CA MET A 73 -0.13 -10.09 -7.54
C MET A 73 -0.70 -10.23 -8.96
N GLN A 74 -0.77 -9.15 -9.73
CA GLN A 74 -1.22 -9.19 -11.12
C GLN A 74 -0.33 -10.08 -12.01
N LYS A 75 1.00 -9.99 -11.84
CA LYS A 75 1.94 -10.87 -12.56
C LYS A 75 1.72 -12.34 -12.21
N GLN A 76 1.52 -12.67 -10.93
CA GLN A 76 1.25 -14.04 -10.48
C GLN A 76 -0.07 -14.59 -11.03
N LEU A 77 -1.12 -13.77 -11.06
CA LEU A 77 -2.41 -14.14 -11.68
C LEU A 77 -2.25 -14.40 -13.18
N TYR A 78 -1.49 -13.55 -13.89
CA TYR A 78 -1.22 -13.75 -15.31
C TYR A 78 -0.44 -15.05 -15.57
N ARG A 79 0.61 -15.31 -14.79
CA ARG A 79 1.41 -16.56 -14.87
C ARG A 79 0.53 -17.79 -14.62
N THR A 80 -0.29 -17.76 -13.57
CA THR A 80 -1.21 -18.85 -13.21
C THR A 80 -2.22 -19.11 -14.33
N ASN A 81 -2.81 -18.06 -14.90
CA ASN A 81 -3.75 -18.18 -16.02
C ASN A 81 -3.07 -18.74 -17.28
N LYS A 82 -1.84 -18.32 -17.58
CA LYS A 82 -1.06 -18.83 -18.72
C LYS A 82 -0.75 -20.32 -18.54
N THR A 83 -0.29 -20.72 -17.35
CA THR A 83 -0.02 -22.14 -17.01
C THR A 83 -1.28 -22.98 -17.09
N ARG A 84 -2.42 -22.49 -16.57
CA ARG A 84 -3.72 -23.17 -16.66
C ARG A 84 -4.16 -23.39 -18.12
N LYS A 85 -4.00 -22.39 -18.98
CA LYS A 85 -4.27 -22.53 -20.43
C LYS A 85 -3.32 -23.52 -21.10
N GLY A 86 -2.05 -23.56 -20.71
CA GLY A 86 -1.07 -24.54 -21.20
C GLY A 86 -1.43 -25.97 -20.80
N VAL A 87 -1.80 -26.20 -19.54
CA VAL A 87 -2.22 -27.53 -19.03
C VAL A 87 -3.51 -28.00 -19.69
N ASN A 88 -4.48 -27.10 -19.93
CA ASN A 88 -5.72 -27.47 -20.62
C ASN A 88 -5.48 -27.86 -22.09
N LYS A 89 -4.55 -27.19 -22.78
CA LYS A 89 -4.10 -27.61 -24.12
C LYS A 89 -3.51 -29.02 -24.10
N TYR A 90 -2.68 -29.36 -23.12
CA TYR A 90 -2.08 -30.69 -23.01
C TYR A 90 -3.08 -31.80 -22.62
N LYS A 91 -4.11 -31.50 -21.81
CA LYS A 91 -5.17 -32.48 -21.49
C LYS A 91 -6.10 -32.78 -22.68
N GLY A 92 -6.21 -31.86 -23.66
CA GLY A 92 -6.95 -32.07 -24.91
C GLY A 92 -6.27 -33.01 -25.92
N VAL A 93 -4.98 -33.34 -25.74
CA VAL A 93 -4.23 -34.22 -26.66
C VAL A 93 -4.21 -35.68 -26.16
N LYS A 94 -5.31 -36.15 -25.55
CA LYS A 94 -5.48 -37.58 -25.21
C LYS A 94 -6.23 -38.40 -26.26
N HIS A 95 -6.69 -37.78 -27.35
CA HIS A 95 -7.38 -38.47 -28.44
C HIS A 95 -6.97 -37.99 -29.84
N ALA A 96 -5.70 -37.65 -30.05
CA ALA A 96 -5.16 -37.61 -31.42
C ALA A 96 -4.74 -39.04 -31.81
N LYS A 97 -5.70 -39.83 -32.29
CA LYS A 97 -5.47 -41.05 -33.07
C LYS A 97 -5.74 -40.75 -34.53
#